data_AF-A0A1N7DUF2-F1
#
_entry.id   AF-A0A1N7DUF2-F1
#
_cell.length_a   1.000
_cell.length_b   1.000
_cell.length_c   1.000
_cell.angle_alpha   90.00
_cell.angle_beta   90.00
_cell.angle_gamma   90.00
#
_symmetry.space_group_name_H-M   'P 1'
#
loop_
_entity.id
_entity.type
_entity.pdbx_description
1 polymer ?
#
loop_
_entity_poly.entity_id
_entity_poly.type
_entity_poly.pdbx_seq_one_letter_code
_entity_poly.pdbx_strand_id
1 'polypeptide(L)'
;MLSAQLTYGLDIDDDERLLGILQSLTVECHLSLENVARLTGLDLDDLILASRDPQKLSSDTRYAIALRASYLINAANQSRRA
;
A
#
# COMPACT_ATOMS: atom_id res chain seq x y z
N MET A 1 3.05 -9.09 -29.88
CA MET A 1 1.69 -8.65 -29.52
C MET A 1 1.80 -7.55 -28.49
N LEU A 2 1.22 -6.38 -28.74
CA LEU A 2 1.23 -5.23 -27.82
C LEU A 2 0.52 -5.55 -26.48
N SER A 3 -0.48 -6.44 -26.53
CA SER A 3 -1.16 -6.98 -25.34
C SER A 3 -0.23 -7.72 -24.40
N ALA A 4 0.72 -8.52 -24.92
CA ALA A 4 1.70 -9.21 -24.08
C ALA A 4 2.72 -8.25 -23.45
N GLN A 5 3.04 -7.12 -24.09
CA GLN A 5 3.90 -6.09 -23.52
C GLN A 5 3.17 -5.23 -22.47
N LEU A 6 1.85 -5.10 -22.55
CA LEU A 6 1.04 -4.51 -21.48
C LEU A 6 0.88 -5.47 -20.28
N THR A 7 0.94 -6.78 -20.50
CA THR A 7 0.93 -7.78 -19.42
C THR A 7 2.30 -7.99 -18.79
N TYR A 8 3.39 -8.00 -19.58
CA TYR A 8 4.77 -8.21 -19.07
C TYR A 8 5.53 -6.93 -18.73
N GLY A 9 5.16 -5.77 -19.29
CA GLY A 9 5.84 -4.49 -19.07
C GLY A 9 5.31 -3.69 -17.87
N LEU A 10 4.35 -4.23 -17.12
CA LEU A 10 3.65 -3.61 -16.01
C LEU A 10 3.51 -4.54 -14.79
N ASP A 11 4.25 -5.65 -14.76
CA ASP A 11 4.30 -6.54 -13.59
C ASP A 11 5.21 -5.89 -12.53
N ILE A 12 4.68 -4.85 -11.88
CA ILE A 12 5.25 -4.36 -10.62
C ILE A 12 5.07 -5.50 -9.64
N ASP A 13 6.19 -5.96 -9.08
CA ASP A 13 6.21 -6.99 -8.06
C ASP A 13 5.27 -6.61 -6.90
N ASP A 14 4.51 -7.57 -6.37
CA ASP A 14 3.48 -7.29 -5.37
C ASP A 14 4.06 -6.59 -4.12
N ASP A 15 5.33 -6.86 -3.79
CA ASP A 15 6.01 -6.20 -2.69
C ASP A 15 6.37 -4.74 -3.04
N GLU A 16 6.83 -4.49 -4.26
CA GLU A 16 7.11 -3.13 -4.74
C GLU A 16 5.82 -2.29 -4.78
N ARG A 17 4.72 -2.90 -5.21
CA ARG A 17 3.39 -2.26 -5.21
C ARG A 17 2.95 -1.92 -3.78
N LEU A 18 3.11 -2.86 -2.84
CA LEU A 18 2.77 -2.65 -1.44
C LEU A 18 3.60 -1.52 -0.81
N LEU A 19 4.91 -1.48 -1.10
CA LEU A 19 5.79 -0.40 -0.69
C LEU A 19 5.35 0.95 -1.25
N GLY A 20 5.02 1.00 -2.54
CA GLY A 20 4.53 2.22 -3.19
C GLY A 20 3.25 2.76 -2.52
N ILE A 21 2.30 1.89 -2.19
CA ILE A 21 1.08 2.27 -1.46
C ILE A 21 1.41 2.89 -0.09
N LEU A 22 2.30 2.26 0.68
CA LEU A 22 2.69 2.78 2.00
C LEU A 22 3.48 4.10 1.87
N GLN A 23 4.30 4.24 0.83
CA GLN A 23 5.02 5.49 0.54
C GLN A 23 4.07 6.62 0.15
N SER A 24 3.04 6.38 -0.66
CA SER A 24 2.05 7.43 -0.97
C SER A 24 1.31 7.91 0.29
N LEU A 25 1.01 7.02 1.24
CA LEU A 25 0.41 7.43 2.51
C LEU A 25 1.39 8.21 3.40
N THR A 26 2.64 7.75 3.50
CA THR A 26 3.61 8.32 4.46
C THR A 26 4.35 9.55 3.94
N VAL A 27 4.65 9.59 2.65
CA VAL A 27 5.39 10.68 2.00
C VAL A 27 4.43 11.70 1.43
N GLU A 28 3.45 11.30 0.61
CA GLU A 28 2.60 12.26 -0.11
C GLU A 28 1.39 12.75 0.72
N CYS A 29 0.86 11.88 1.59
CA CYS A 29 -0.23 12.23 2.51
C CYS A 29 0.28 12.61 3.91
N HIS A 30 1.59 12.54 4.16
CA HIS A 30 2.23 12.86 5.43
C HIS A 30 1.63 12.14 6.65
N LEU A 31 1.08 10.94 6.46
CA LEU A 31 0.56 10.12 7.55
C LEU A 31 1.70 9.33 8.18
N SER A 32 1.74 9.25 9.51
CA SER A 32 2.61 8.29 10.18
C SER A 32 2.04 6.87 10.07
N LEU A 33 2.86 5.83 10.24
CA LEU A 33 2.35 4.45 10.24
C LEU A 33 1.34 4.20 11.36
N GLU A 34 1.48 4.89 12.50
CA GLU A 34 0.49 4.86 13.59
C GLU A 34 -0.85 5.46 13.17
N ASN A 35 -0.84 6.54 12.38
CA ASN A 35 -2.06 7.10 11.81
C ASN A 35 -2.70 6.10 10.84
N VAL A 36 -1.89 5.49 9.96
CA VAL A 36 -2.39 4.47 9.02
C VAL A 36 -3.00 3.30 9.78
N ALA A 37 -2.33 2.77 10.80
CA ALA A 37 -2.84 1.69 11.65
C ALA A 37 -4.20 2.06 12.26
N ARG A 38 -4.30 3.24 12.89
CA ARG A 38 -5.56 3.72 13.50
C ARG A 38 -6.69 3.89 12.49
N LEU A 39 -6.40 4.43 11.31
CA LEU A 39 -7.42 4.72 10.29
C LEU A 39 -7.88 3.48 9.53
N THR A 40 -7.04 2.45 9.45
CA THR A 40 -7.32 1.22 8.70
C THR A 40 -7.67 0.03 9.60
N GLY A 41 -7.41 0.12 10.91
CA GLY A 41 -7.48 -1.01 11.84
C GLY A 41 -6.51 -2.14 11.49
N LEU A 42 -5.41 -1.82 10.80
CA LEU A 42 -4.30 -2.74 10.56
C LEU A 42 -3.37 -2.74 11.78
N ASP A 43 -2.67 -3.84 11.98
CA ASP A 43 -1.64 -3.93 13.01
C ASP A 43 -0.43 -3.05 12.65
N LEU A 44 0.12 -2.35 13.66
CA LEU A 44 1.23 -1.43 13.45
C LEU A 44 2.55 -2.17 13.15
N ASP A 45 2.79 -3.31 13.80
CA ASP A 45 4.02 -4.08 13.59
C ASP A 45 4.01 -4.70 12.19
N ASP A 46 2.84 -5.13 11.70
CA ASP A 46 2.67 -5.58 10.32
C ASP A 46 2.94 -4.45 9.31
N LEU A 47 2.50 -3.22 9.57
CA LEU A 47 2.79 -2.06 8.71
C LEU A 47 4.29 -1.69 8.72
N ILE A 48 4.94 -1.75 9.89
CA ILE A 48 6.38 -1.54 10.01
C ILE A 48 7.13 -2.63 9.24
N LEU A 49 6.72 -3.88 9.37
CA LEU A 49 7.34 -5.00 8.66
C LEU A 49 7.11 -4.89 7.16
N ALA A 50 5.91 -4.56 6.70
CA ALA A 50 5.60 -4.31 5.29
C ALA A 50 6.45 -3.19 4.69
N SER A 51 6.75 -2.14 5.46
CA SER A 51 7.57 -1.00 4.99
C SER A 51 9.06 -1.32 4.84
N ARG A 52 9.53 -2.43 5.42
CA ARG A 52 10.96 -2.80 5.47
C ARG A 52 11.26 -4.09 4.72
N ASP A 53 10.41 -5.09 4.89
CA ASP A 53 10.61 -6.46 4.41
C ASP A 53 9.26 -7.18 4.24
N PRO A 54 8.47 -6.80 3.22
CA PRO A 54 7.13 -7.34 2.99
C PRO A 54 7.12 -8.85 2.69
N GLN A 55 8.24 -9.44 2.27
CA GLN A 55 8.36 -10.89 2.01
C GLN A 55 8.19 -11.74 3.27
N LYS A 56 8.46 -11.16 4.45
CA LYS A 56 8.25 -11.82 5.75
C LYS A 56 6.79 -11.91 6.18
N LEU A 57 5.91 -11.15 5.53
CA LEU A 57 4.48 -11.22 5.80
C LEU A 57 3.84 -12.38 5.06
N SER A 58 2.73 -12.88 5.61
CA SER A 58 1.87 -13.80 4.86
C SER A 58 1.24 -13.08 3.66
N SER A 59 0.93 -13.81 2.59
CA SER A 59 0.22 -13.23 1.45
C SER A 59 -1.12 -12.61 1.83
N ASP A 60 -1.85 -13.22 2.78
CA ASP A 60 -3.12 -12.70 3.29
C ASP A 60 -2.93 -11.35 4.01
N THR A 61 -1.87 -11.23 4.83
CA THR A 61 -1.54 -9.98 5.52
C THR A 61 -1.15 -8.90 4.51
N ARG A 62 -0.28 -9.20 3.53
CA ARG A 62 0.09 -8.26 2.46
C ARG A 62 -1.14 -7.77 1.70
N TYR A 63 -2.03 -8.68 1.33
CA TYR A 63 -3.28 -8.35 0.63
C TYR A 63 -4.18 -7.45 1.47
N ALA A 64 -4.36 -7.76 2.76
CA ALA A 64 -5.17 -6.95 3.67
C ALA A 64 -4.62 -5.53 3.82
N ILE A 65 -3.29 -5.38 3.93
CA ILE A 65 -2.63 -4.07 3.98
C ILE A 65 -2.88 -3.31 2.68
N ALA A 66 -2.57 -3.92 1.53
CA ALA A 66 -2.72 -3.30 0.22
C ALA A 66 -4.15 -2.80 -0.02
N LEU A 67 -5.15 -3.63 0.30
CA LEU A 67 -6.56 -3.29 0.13
C LEU A 67 -6.97 -2.10 0.99
N ARG A 68 -6.71 -2.15 2.30
CA ARG A 68 -7.15 -1.09 3.23
C ARG A 68 -6.38 0.21 3.03
N ALA A 69 -5.08 0.13 2.76
CA ALA A 69 -4.27 1.30 2.47
C ALA A 69 -4.69 1.98 1.16
N SER A 70 -5.06 1.20 0.12
CA SER A 70 -5.60 1.76 -1.13
C SER A 70 -6.91 2.52 -0.91
N TYR A 71 -7.81 2.02 -0.05
CA TYR A 71 -9.02 2.77 0.32
C TYR A 71 -8.69 4.09 1.04
N LEU A 72 -7.70 4.09 1.92
CA LEU A 72 -7.26 5.29 2.60
C LEU A 72 -6.66 6.33 1.64
N ILE A 73 -5.83 5.90 0.68
CA ILE A 73 -5.32 6.78 -0.40
C ILE A 73 -6.48 7.39 -1.17
N ASN A 74 -7.46 6.58 -1.57
CA ASN A 74 -8.62 7.08 -2.30
C ASN A 74 -9.42 8.12 -1.48
N ALA A 75 -9.64 7.86 -0.18
CA ALA A 75 -10.31 8.81 0.71
C ALA A 75 -9.52 10.13 0.88
N ALA A 76 -8.19 10.05 1.02
CA ALA A 76 -7.32 11.23 1.09
C ALA A 76 -7.39 12.05 -0.22
N ASN A 77 -7.39 11.39 -1.37
CA ASN A 77 -7.51 12.05 -2.67
C ASN A 77 -8.87 12.71 -2.88
N GLN A 78 -9.96 12.07 -2.43
CA GLN A 78 -11.30 12.67 -2.48
C GLN A 78 -11.39 13.91 -1.59
N SER A 79 -10.80 13.86 -0.39
CA SER A 79 -10.79 15.00 0.55
C SER A 79 -10.02 16.20 0.00
N ARG A 80 -8.95 15.97 -0.80
CA ARG A 80 -8.16 17.03 -1.43
C ARG A 80 -8.88 17.73 -2.58
N ARG A 81 -9.89 17.09 -3.16
CA ARG A 81 -10.70 17.61 -4.27
C ARG A 81 -11.98 18.32 -3.81
N ALA A 82 -12.34 18.17 -2.55
CA ALA A 82 -13.48 18.83 -1.91
C ALA A 82 -13.11 20.25 -1.48
#